data_AF-A0A226D1B1-F1
#
_entry.id   AF-A0A226D1B1-F1
#
_cell.length_a   1.000
_cell.length_b   1.000
_cell.length_c   1.000
_cell.angle_alpha   90.00
_cell.angle_beta   90.00
_cell.angle_gamma   90.00
#
_symmetry.space_group_name_H-M   'P 1'
#
loop_
_entity.id
_entity.type
_entity.pdbx_description
1 polymer ?
#
loop_
_entity_poly.entity_id
_entity_poly.type
_entity_poly.pdbx_seq_one_letter_code
_entity_poly.pdbx_strand_id
1 'polypeptide(L)'
;MESPALLRCLRAYAKQYQILDPISISWNPRKRKFIYSLNHRALSFWYFQLFVGFFVTFCCVYNCMKSILLKDPNIPSYICIIQLLYGGVAYVFGVFSGLAFIFVGPDGAQAWDNCVVIERALRAGAAESWKARTSYFDRWFPVLTVINRYFPAFFCLFGSLSIVLTKIDPMYYVFRDSLSANAFHQNWGKILVFRYVLFSISAFQFLRLTTVLIIICSAVGQFALIGIDIVLRGGLPTLLGFKLHDMFQTLFATTQSFMDIIVASLLSVLQLVGILSWYLTFAGWKVIPIYVYVILPIVGIFVVVLVQVVFIPLTQIWEGSKDWIFLMRLSPLSFPSASFGQSCNPRKFVIKKLNTLRPFALYAGIFDYRFFPLSKSIKKTFIDTMQSFTITVLLAAPPLS
;
A
#
# COMPACT_ATOMS: atom_id res chain seq x y z
N MET A 1 -2.24 2.35 -21.17
CA MET A 1 -1.99 3.02 -19.89
C MET A 1 -2.56 2.15 -18.77
N GLU A 2 -3.81 1.67 -18.90
CA GLU A 2 -4.19 0.38 -18.32
C GLU A 2 -3.44 -0.76 -19.03
N SER A 3 -2.42 -1.34 -18.40
CA SER A 3 -1.74 -2.48 -19.03
C SER A 3 -2.59 -3.76 -18.93
N PRO A 4 -2.49 -4.68 -19.90
CA PRO A 4 -3.14 -5.99 -19.79
C PRO A 4 -2.72 -6.75 -18.52
N ALA A 5 -1.54 -6.45 -17.96
CA ALA A 5 -1.08 -7.03 -16.71
C ALA A 5 -1.83 -6.44 -15.50
N LEU A 6 -1.99 -5.12 -15.43
CA LEU A 6 -2.79 -4.45 -14.38
C LEU A 6 -4.25 -4.94 -14.38
N LEU A 7 -4.88 -5.02 -15.55
CA LEU A 7 -6.26 -5.49 -15.68
C LEU A 7 -6.41 -6.97 -15.26
N ARG A 8 -5.44 -7.82 -15.58
CA ARG A 8 -5.41 -9.21 -15.10
C ARG A 8 -5.27 -9.28 -13.59
N CYS A 9 -4.42 -8.44 -13.00
CA CYS A 9 -4.25 -8.35 -11.55
C CYS A 9 -5.55 -7.92 -10.85
N LEU A 10 -6.20 -6.86 -11.33
CA LEU A 10 -7.46 -6.36 -10.78
C LEU A 10 -8.61 -7.37 -10.92
N ARG A 11 -8.67 -8.12 -12.04
CA ARG A 11 -9.62 -9.22 -12.20
C ARG A 11 -9.36 -10.37 -11.23
N ALA A 12 -8.09 -10.74 -11.02
CA ALA A 12 -7.73 -11.77 -10.04
C ALA A 12 -8.09 -11.32 -8.63
N TYR A 13 -7.83 -10.06 -8.28
CA TYR A 13 -8.26 -9.46 -7.02
C TYR A 13 -9.78 -9.54 -6.83
N ALA A 14 -10.55 -9.07 -7.81
CA ALA A 14 -12.02 -9.10 -7.74
C ALA A 14 -12.54 -10.55 -7.59
N LYS A 15 -11.99 -11.49 -8.35
CA LYS A 15 -12.36 -12.91 -8.28
C LYS A 15 -12.01 -13.52 -6.91
N GLN A 16 -10.89 -13.15 -6.30
CA GLN A 16 -10.50 -13.75 -5.03
C GLN A 16 -11.24 -13.13 -3.84
N TYR A 17 -11.38 -11.81 -3.84
CA TYR A 17 -11.77 -11.06 -2.64
C TYR A 17 -13.19 -10.51 -2.67
N GLN A 18 -13.75 -10.21 -3.84
CA GLN A 18 -15.07 -9.59 -3.97
C GLN A 18 -16.20 -10.60 -4.21
N ILE A 19 -15.89 -11.89 -4.36
CA ILE A 19 -16.90 -12.94 -4.47
C ILE A 19 -17.66 -13.10 -3.15
N LEU A 20 -16.97 -13.01 -2.02
CA LEU A 20 -17.56 -13.27 -0.70
C LEU A 20 -18.49 -12.14 -0.27
N ASP A 21 -18.01 -10.90 -0.34
CA ASP A 21 -18.72 -9.77 0.20
C ASP A 21 -18.29 -8.44 -0.45
N PRO A 22 -19.20 -7.47 -0.61
CA PRO A 22 -18.85 -6.16 -1.15
C PRO A 22 -18.06 -5.35 -0.12
N ILE A 23 -17.11 -4.55 -0.60
CA ILE A 23 -16.39 -3.53 0.17
C ILE A 23 -16.75 -2.15 -0.36
N SER A 24 -16.47 -1.11 0.45
CA SER A 24 -16.78 0.27 0.07
C SER A 24 -16.14 0.67 -1.26
N ILE A 25 -14.91 0.25 -1.55
CA ILE A 25 -14.23 0.46 -2.84
C ILE A 25 -14.06 -0.87 -3.56
N SER A 26 -14.86 -1.13 -4.58
CA SER A 26 -14.81 -2.38 -5.36
C SER A 26 -14.42 -2.14 -6.82
N TRP A 27 -13.54 -2.98 -7.34
CA TRP A 27 -13.22 -3.03 -8.77
C TRP A 27 -14.36 -3.67 -9.57
N ASN A 28 -14.96 -2.94 -10.51
CA ASN A 28 -15.93 -3.50 -11.44
C ASN A 28 -15.25 -3.97 -12.74
N PRO A 29 -15.14 -5.29 -13.00
CA PRO A 29 -14.44 -5.80 -14.19
C PRO A 29 -15.10 -5.43 -15.52
N ARG A 30 -16.43 -5.23 -15.52
CA ARG A 30 -17.20 -4.89 -16.73
C ARG A 30 -17.02 -3.42 -17.10
N LYS A 31 -17.14 -2.53 -16.11
CA LYS A 31 -17.00 -1.08 -16.29
C LYS A 31 -15.54 -0.60 -16.25
N ARG A 32 -14.60 -1.47 -15.87
CA ARG A 32 -13.16 -1.19 -15.70
C ARG A 32 -12.90 0.04 -14.81
N LYS A 33 -13.61 0.13 -13.69
CA LYS A 33 -13.44 1.22 -12.74
C LYS A 33 -13.67 0.78 -11.31
N PHE A 34 -13.08 1.52 -10.38
CA PHE A 34 -13.46 1.42 -8.98
C PHE A 34 -14.83 2.06 -8.77
N ILE A 35 -15.67 1.38 -8.02
CA ILE A 35 -17.00 1.84 -7.62
C ILE A 35 -16.97 2.00 -6.11
N TYR A 36 -17.30 3.21 -5.68
CA TYR A 36 -17.54 3.51 -4.29
C TYR A 36 -19.02 3.26 -3.95
N SER A 37 -19.29 2.56 -2.85
CA SER A 37 -20.64 2.31 -2.34
C SER A 37 -20.64 2.37 -0.82
N LEU A 38 -21.56 3.14 -0.23
CA LEU A 38 -21.81 3.22 1.21
C LEU A 38 -23.17 2.62 1.60
N ASN A 39 -23.66 1.62 0.86
CA ASN A 39 -24.88 0.95 1.29
C ASN A 39 -24.60 0.09 2.54
N HIS A 40 -24.82 0.66 3.73
CA HIS A 40 -24.52 0.03 5.02
C HIS A 40 -25.14 -1.36 5.19
N ARG A 41 -26.34 -1.60 4.62
CA ARG A 41 -26.97 -2.94 4.67
C ARG A 41 -26.16 -3.95 3.87
N ALA A 42 -25.71 -3.58 2.68
CA ALA A 42 -24.89 -4.43 1.84
C ALA A 42 -23.47 -4.64 2.42
N LEU A 43 -22.95 -3.65 3.15
CA LEU A 43 -21.63 -3.69 3.79
C LEU A 43 -21.63 -4.32 5.19
N SER A 44 -22.79 -4.78 5.70
CA SER A 44 -22.93 -5.29 7.07
C SER A 44 -21.97 -6.43 7.39
N PHE A 45 -21.79 -7.37 6.47
CA PHE A 45 -20.84 -8.48 6.63
C PHE A 45 -19.39 -8.00 6.61
N TRP A 46 -19.05 -7.02 5.77
CA TRP A 46 -17.72 -6.42 5.76
C TRP A 46 -17.41 -5.71 7.08
N TYR A 47 -18.37 -4.96 7.65
CA TYR A 47 -18.22 -4.35 8.98
C TYR A 47 -18.01 -5.40 10.08
N PHE A 48 -18.71 -6.53 10.01
CA PHE A 48 -18.46 -7.64 10.92
C PHE A 48 -17.04 -8.19 10.79
N GLN A 49 -16.52 -8.37 9.57
CA GLN A 49 -15.15 -8.85 9.40
C GLN A 49 -14.10 -7.82 9.86
N LEU A 50 -14.36 -6.52 9.67
CA LEU A 50 -13.54 -5.46 10.25
C LEU A 50 -13.55 -5.55 11.78
N PHE A 51 -14.73 -5.69 12.39
CA PHE A 51 -14.89 -5.87 13.84
C PHE A 51 -14.09 -7.07 14.36
N VAL A 52 -14.12 -8.21 13.65
CA VAL A 52 -13.27 -9.37 13.99
C VAL A 52 -11.79 -9.00 13.92
N GLY A 53 -11.37 -8.24 12.89
CA GLY A 53 -10.01 -7.71 12.81
C GLY A 53 -9.62 -6.86 14.02
N PHE A 54 -10.49 -5.91 14.41
CA PHE A 54 -10.31 -5.10 15.62
C PHE A 54 -10.17 -5.96 16.87
N PHE A 55 -11.03 -6.97 17.03
CA PHE A 55 -11.01 -7.87 18.16
C PHE A 55 -9.68 -8.62 18.25
N VAL A 56 -9.20 -9.20 17.15
CA VAL A 56 -7.91 -9.91 17.12
C VAL A 56 -6.74 -8.97 17.43
N THR A 57 -6.74 -7.74 16.89
CA THR A 57 -5.75 -6.71 17.23
C THR A 57 -5.79 -6.35 18.72
N PHE A 58 -6.98 -6.25 19.31
CA PHE A 58 -7.13 -6.00 20.75
C PHE A 58 -6.58 -7.16 21.58
N CYS A 59 -6.80 -8.41 21.17
CA CYS A 59 -6.18 -9.57 21.80
C CYS A 59 -4.64 -9.52 21.74
N CYS A 60 -4.05 -9.07 20.62
CA CYS A 60 -2.60 -8.85 20.53
C CYS A 60 -2.13 -7.81 21.57
N VAL A 61 -2.81 -6.66 21.65
CA VAL A 61 -2.46 -5.61 22.62
C VAL A 61 -2.59 -6.13 24.05
N TYR A 62 -3.68 -6.83 24.38
CA TYR A 62 -3.89 -7.44 25.70
C TYR A 62 -2.72 -8.36 26.09
N ASN A 63 -2.33 -9.29 25.21
CA ASN A 63 -1.23 -10.22 25.49
C ASN A 63 0.11 -9.50 25.60
N CYS A 64 0.38 -8.50 24.76
CA CYS A 64 1.60 -7.70 24.85
C CYS A 64 1.66 -6.93 26.18
N MET A 65 0.55 -6.29 26.58
CA MET A 65 0.44 -5.60 27.87
C MET A 65 0.63 -6.58 29.03
N LYS A 66 0.02 -7.77 28.97
CA LYS A 66 0.15 -8.79 30.02
C LYS A 66 1.59 -9.32 30.12
N SER A 67 2.25 -9.57 28.99
CA SER A 67 3.65 -10.02 28.96
C SER A 67 4.60 -8.94 29.48
N ILE A 68 4.41 -7.67 29.09
CA ILE A 68 5.34 -6.58 29.44
C ILE A 68 5.07 -6.03 30.84
N LEU A 69 3.81 -5.72 31.18
CA LEU A 69 3.43 -5.04 32.42
C LEU A 69 3.25 -6.03 33.58
N LEU A 70 2.59 -7.16 33.32
CA LEU A 70 2.30 -8.17 34.34
C LEU A 70 3.37 -9.28 34.41
N LYS A 71 4.32 -9.30 33.47
CA LYS A 71 5.43 -10.27 33.39
C LYS A 71 4.95 -11.72 33.49
N ASP A 72 3.83 -12.04 32.84
CA ASP A 72 3.23 -13.38 32.89
C ASP A 72 4.21 -14.42 32.28
N PRO A 73 4.73 -15.37 33.08
CA PRO A 73 5.70 -16.36 32.60
C PRO A 73 5.10 -17.33 31.58
N ASN A 74 3.77 -17.36 31.42
CA ASN A 74 3.09 -18.23 30.47
C ASN A 74 3.14 -17.70 29.03
N ILE A 75 3.53 -16.45 28.81
CA ILE A 75 3.60 -15.83 27.48
C ILE A 75 5.07 -15.65 27.09
N PRO A 76 5.64 -16.56 26.30
CA PRO A 76 6.98 -16.41 25.75
C PRO A 76 7.17 -15.07 25.04
N SER A 77 8.37 -14.49 25.17
CA SER A 77 8.66 -13.16 24.62
C SER A 77 8.59 -13.15 23.09
N TYR A 78 8.96 -14.24 22.42
CA TYR A 78 8.84 -14.34 20.97
C TYR A 78 7.38 -14.28 20.49
N ILE A 79 6.42 -14.78 21.28
CA ILE A 79 4.99 -14.70 20.96
C ILE A 79 4.50 -13.26 21.07
N CYS A 80 4.91 -12.54 22.11
CA CYS A 80 4.63 -11.12 22.25
C CYS A 80 5.12 -10.34 21.01
N ILE A 81 6.33 -10.61 20.53
CA ILE A 81 6.88 -9.91 19.36
C ILE A 81 6.15 -10.28 18.07
N ILE A 82 5.80 -11.55 17.86
CA ILE A 82 4.98 -11.99 16.72
C ILE A 82 3.59 -11.34 16.75
N GLN A 83 2.98 -11.23 17.94
CA GLN A 83 1.68 -10.58 18.10
C GLN A 83 1.78 -9.06 17.94
N LEU A 84 2.89 -8.44 18.30
CA LEU A 84 3.15 -7.02 18.05
C LEU A 84 3.33 -6.76 16.55
N LEU A 85 4.02 -7.65 15.84
CA LEU A 85 4.13 -7.64 14.38
C LEU A 85 2.75 -7.78 13.74
N TYR A 86 1.99 -8.83 14.06
CA TYR A 86 0.66 -9.05 13.50
C TYR A 86 -0.31 -7.92 13.88
N GLY A 87 -0.33 -7.52 15.14
CA GLY A 87 -1.22 -6.48 15.67
C GLY A 87 -0.97 -5.12 15.05
N GLY A 88 0.30 -4.70 14.91
CA GLY A 88 0.65 -3.45 14.24
C GLY A 88 0.26 -3.44 12.77
N VAL A 89 0.51 -4.56 12.08
CA VAL A 89 0.12 -4.76 10.68
C VAL A 89 -1.40 -4.74 10.50
N ALA A 90 -2.13 -5.50 11.32
CA ALA A 90 -3.59 -5.59 11.27
C ALA A 90 -4.26 -4.27 11.67
N TYR A 91 -3.68 -3.52 12.61
CA TYR A 91 -4.17 -2.20 12.98
C TYR A 91 -4.05 -1.23 11.81
N VAL A 92 -2.87 -1.07 11.22
CA VAL A 92 -2.70 -0.06 10.17
C VAL A 92 -3.40 -0.47 8.85
N PHE A 93 -3.35 -1.73 8.45
CA PHE A 93 -3.95 -2.15 7.19
C PHE A 93 -5.40 -2.61 7.29
N GLY A 94 -5.82 -3.13 8.44
CA GLY A 94 -7.21 -3.51 8.67
C GLY A 94 -8.03 -2.29 9.08
N VAL A 95 -7.67 -1.70 10.22
CA VAL A 95 -8.43 -0.62 10.84
C VAL A 95 -8.25 0.68 10.08
N PHE A 96 -7.02 1.18 9.98
CA PHE A 96 -6.79 2.53 9.46
C PHE A 96 -7.11 2.62 7.96
N SER A 97 -6.79 1.58 7.19
CA SER A 97 -7.12 1.54 5.76
C SER A 97 -8.60 1.26 5.50
N GLY A 98 -9.27 0.45 6.33
CA GLY A 98 -10.72 0.27 6.28
C GLY A 98 -11.46 1.58 6.51
N LEU A 99 -11.03 2.37 7.50
CA LEU A 99 -11.55 3.71 7.76
C LEU A 99 -11.24 4.67 6.60
N ALA A 100 -10.02 4.64 6.06
CA ALA A 100 -9.65 5.46 4.89
C ALA A 100 -10.55 5.15 3.69
N PHE A 101 -10.94 3.89 3.49
CA PHE A 101 -11.87 3.52 2.41
C PHE A 101 -13.31 3.92 2.67
N ILE A 102 -13.69 4.16 3.93
CA ILE A 102 -15.01 4.70 4.26
C ILE A 102 -15.01 6.21 4.01
N PHE A 103 -14.03 6.94 4.56
CA PHE A 103 -14.03 8.40 4.55
C PHE A 103 -13.46 9.04 3.28
N VAL A 104 -12.38 8.49 2.73
CA VAL A 104 -11.61 9.05 1.59
C VAL A 104 -11.79 8.19 0.33
N GLY A 105 -12.62 7.15 0.40
CA GLY A 105 -12.93 6.29 -0.74
C GLY A 105 -13.56 6.98 -1.96
N PRO A 106 -14.41 8.02 -1.83
CA PRO A 106 -14.93 8.76 -2.97
C PRO A 106 -13.82 9.40 -3.81
N ASP A 107 -12.85 10.05 -3.16
CA ASP A 107 -11.71 10.69 -3.81
C ASP A 107 -10.87 9.67 -4.58
N GLY A 108 -10.62 8.51 -3.98
CA GLY A 108 -9.89 7.41 -4.63
C GLY A 108 -10.60 6.86 -5.87
N ALA A 109 -11.94 6.73 -5.84
CA ALA A 109 -12.72 6.30 -7.00
C ALA A 109 -12.74 7.37 -8.10
N GLN A 110 -12.90 8.65 -7.74
CA GLN A 110 -12.85 9.77 -8.67
C GLN A 110 -11.47 9.92 -9.32
N ALA A 111 -10.40 9.76 -8.56
CA ALA A 111 -9.03 9.76 -9.07
C ALA A 111 -8.84 8.70 -10.16
N TRP A 112 -9.44 7.51 -10.00
CA TRP A 112 -9.40 6.48 -11.03
C TRP A 112 -10.15 6.89 -12.31
N ASP A 113 -11.33 7.49 -12.18
CA ASP A 113 -12.08 8.00 -13.33
C ASP A 113 -11.28 9.09 -14.07
N ASN A 114 -10.56 9.94 -13.35
CA ASN A 114 -9.64 10.94 -13.93
C ASN A 114 -8.46 10.28 -14.70
N CYS A 115 -7.90 9.18 -14.20
CA CYS A 115 -6.89 8.40 -14.93
C CYS A 115 -7.41 7.93 -16.31
N VAL A 116 -8.67 7.45 -16.35
CA VAL A 116 -9.30 6.99 -17.60
C VAL A 116 -9.51 8.14 -18.58
N VAL A 117 -9.89 9.33 -18.10
CA VAL A 117 -10.03 10.53 -18.93
C VAL A 117 -8.69 10.94 -19.54
N ILE A 118 -7.63 10.93 -18.74
CA ILE A 118 -6.26 11.26 -19.20
C ILE A 118 -5.80 10.23 -20.25
N GLU A 119 -6.04 8.95 -20.02
CA GLU A 119 -5.71 7.91 -20.99
C GLU A 119 -6.45 8.12 -22.32
N ARG A 120 -7.73 8.48 -22.30
CA ARG A 120 -8.51 8.77 -23.51
C ARG A 120 -7.96 9.99 -24.25
N ALA A 121 -7.64 11.07 -23.53
CA ALA A 121 -7.08 12.28 -24.12
C ALA A 121 -5.71 12.03 -24.78
N LEU A 122 -4.87 11.22 -24.14
CA LEU A 122 -3.56 10.84 -24.69
C LEU A 122 -3.69 10.01 -25.97
N ARG A 123 -4.65 9.06 -26.01
CA ARG A 123 -4.94 8.27 -27.20
C ARG A 123 -5.54 9.10 -28.34
N ALA A 124 -6.34 10.11 -28.01
CA ALA A 124 -7.05 10.92 -29.01
C ALA A 124 -6.21 12.06 -29.62
N GLY A 125 -5.13 12.51 -28.96
CA GLY A 125 -4.47 13.76 -29.37
C GLY A 125 -2.94 13.81 -29.37
N ALA A 126 -2.23 12.77 -28.90
CA ALA A 126 -0.78 12.91 -28.67
C ALA A 126 0.06 11.65 -28.90
N ALA A 127 -0.52 10.46 -29.02
CA ALA A 127 0.21 9.20 -28.89
C ALA A 127 0.02 8.19 -30.04
N GLU A 128 -0.48 8.59 -31.21
CA GLU A 128 -0.55 7.67 -32.37
C GLU A 128 0.83 7.17 -32.82
N SER A 129 1.89 7.95 -32.61
CA SER A 129 3.28 7.58 -32.93
C SER A 129 4.04 6.95 -31.76
N TRP A 130 3.50 6.96 -30.53
CA TRP A 130 4.23 6.48 -29.36
C TRP A 130 3.99 4.98 -29.17
N LYS A 131 4.95 4.17 -29.64
CA LYS A 131 5.05 2.75 -29.25
C LYS A 131 5.33 2.70 -27.75
N ALA A 132 4.30 2.40 -26.96
CA ALA A 132 4.42 2.24 -25.52
C ALA A 132 5.55 1.23 -25.21
N ARG A 133 6.69 1.74 -24.71
CA ARG A 133 7.70 0.88 -24.12
C ARG A 133 7.05 0.14 -22.96
N THR A 134 7.37 -1.15 -22.80
CA THR A 134 6.88 -1.97 -21.69
C THR A 134 7.03 -1.19 -20.39
N SER A 135 5.93 -0.97 -19.68
CA SER A 135 5.91 -0.14 -18.50
C SER A 135 6.68 -0.82 -17.37
N TYR A 136 7.35 -0.05 -16.51
CA TYR A 136 8.13 -0.56 -15.37
C TYR A 136 7.35 -1.61 -14.56
N PHE A 137 6.07 -1.33 -14.32
CA PHE A 137 5.19 -2.20 -13.53
C PHE A 137 4.57 -3.38 -14.30
N ASP A 138 4.77 -3.50 -15.62
CA ASP A 138 4.21 -4.61 -16.40
C ASP A 138 4.80 -5.96 -16.00
N ARG A 139 5.99 -5.97 -15.38
CA ARG A 139 6.59 -7.16 -14.77
C ARG A 139 6.14 -7.39 -13.32
N TRP A 140 5.68 -6.35 -12.63
CA TRP A 140 5.21 -6.42 -11.24
C TRP A 140 3.79 -6.94 -11.11
N PHE A 141 2.86 -6.48 -11.97
CA PHE A 141 1.46 -6.93 -11.90
C PHE A 141 1.25 -8.44 -12.09
N PRO A 142 2.02 -9.17 -12.93
CA PRO A 142 1.96 -10.62 -12.99
C PRO A 142 2.35 -11.27 -11.66
N VAL A 143 3.38 -10.76 -10.98
CA VAL A 143 3.79 -11.25 -9.65
C VAL A 143 2.65 -11.03 -8.64
N LEU A 144 2.08 -9.82 -8.59
CA LEU A 144 0.90 -9.55 -7.75
C LEU A 144 -0.30 -10.45 -8.10
N THR A 145 -0.50 -10.76 -9.37
CA THR A 145 -1.58 -11.67 -9.81
C THR A 145 -1.39 -13.08 -9.24
N VAL A 146 -0.17 -13.60 -9.27
CA VAL A 146 0.17 -14.92 -8.71
C VAL A 146 -0.01 -14.89 -7.18
N ILE A 147 0.51 -13.86 -6.51
CA ILE A 147 0.35 -13.69 -5.06
C ILE A 147 -1.14 -13.67 -4.71
N ASN A 148 -1.95 -12.83 -5.35
CA ASN A 148 -3.38 -12.70 -5.06
C ASN A 148 -4.18 -13.99 -5.30
N ARG A 149 -3.76 -14.82 -6.25
CA ARG A 149 -4.48 -16.04 -6.59
C ARG A 149 -4.22 -17.18 -5.60
N TYR A 150 -2.97 -17.33 -5.14
CA TYR A 150 -2.57 -18.52 -4.38
C TYR A 150 -2.31 -18.22 -2.91
N PHE A 151 -1.70 -17.09 -2.59
CA PHE A 151 -1.27 -16.78 -1.22
C PHE A 151 -2.43 -16.67 -0.24
N PRO A 152 -3.56 -15.98 -0.53
CA PRO A 152 -4.65 -15.84 0.44
C PRO A 152 -5.31 -17.16 0.78
N ALA A 153 -5.59 -18.00 -0.23
CA ALA A 153 -6.19 -19.30 -0.01
C ALA A 153 -5.26 -20.22 0.80
N PHE A 154 -3.97 -20.27 0.44
CA PHE A 154 -3.00 -21.08 1.15
C PHE A 154 -2.81 -20.60 2.60
N PHE A 155 -2.67 -19.29 2.80
CA PHE A 155 -2.47 -18.70 4.12
C PHE A 155 -3.71 -18.87 5.02
N CYS A 156 -4.92 -18.65 4.50
CA CYS A 156 -6.15 -18.76 5.29
C CYS A 156 -6.57 -20.21 5.58
N LEU A 157 -6.06 -21.20 4.83
CA LEU A 157 -6.36 -22.62 5.08
C LEU A 157 -5.27 -23.29 5.92
N PHE A 158 -4.01 -23.16 5.52
CA PHE A 158 -2.89 -23.87 6.14
C PHE A 158 -2.13 -22.98 7.13
N GLY A 159 -1.89 -21.71 6.77
CA GLY A 159 -1.14 -20.77 7.60
C GLY A 159 -1.83 -20.45 8.92
N SER A 160 -3.09 -20.03 8.87
CA SER A 160 -3.93 -19.76 10.05
C SER A 160 -4.11 -20.99 10.92
N LEU A 161 -4.34 -22.16 10.33
CA LEU A 161 -4.47 -23.42 11.07
C LEU A 161 -3.16 -23.76 11.81
N SER A 162 -2.01 -23.63 11.15
CA SER A 162 -0.71 -23.85 11.77
C SER A 162 -0.46 -22.90 12.94
N ILE A 163 -0.76 -21.60 12.78
CA ILE A 163 -0.62 -20.58 13.85
C ILE A 163 -1.50 -20.92 15.06
N VAL A 164 -2.74 -21.39 14.82
CA VAL A 164 -3.69 -21.75 15.89
C VAL A 164 -3.30 -23.04 16.60
N LEU A 165 -2.84 -24.06 15.87
CA LEU A 165 -2.35 -25.33 16.44
C LEU A 165 -1.12 -25.13 17.32
N THR A 166 -0.25 -24.21 16.90
CA THR A 166 1.01 -23.89 17.58
C THR A 166 0.84 -22.86 18.70
N LYS A 167 -0.40 -22.41 18.95
CA LYS A 167 -0.78 -21.50 20.04
C LYS A 167 -0.11 -20.12 19.93
N ILE A 168 0.25 -19.72 18.70
CA ILE A 168 0.87 -18.42 18.42
C ILE A 168 -0.21 -17.33 18.23
N ASP A 169 -1.43 -17.72 17.87
CA ASP A 169 -2.55 -16.78 17.73
C ASP A 169 -2.85 -16.04 19.05
N PRO A 170 -3.24 -14.76 18.97
CA PRO A 170 -3.47 -13.94 20.15
C PRO A 170 -4.67 -14.40 20.98
N MET A 171 -5.61 -15.13 20.39
CA MET A 171 -6.83 -15.56 21.07
C MET A 171 -6.59 -16.71 22.06
N TYR A 172 -5.56 -17.53 21.85
CA TYR A 172 -5.25 -18.65 22.76
C TYR A 172 -5.16 -18.21 24.23
N TYR A 173 -4.37 -17.16 24.49
CA TYR A 173 -4.11 -16.66 25.84
C TYR A 173 -5.34 -16.00 26.45
N VAL A 174 -6.10 -15.25 25.67
CA VAL A 174 -7.36 -14.64 26.10
C VAL A 174 -8.38 -15.70 26.53
N PHE A 175 -8.58 -16.75 25.73
CA PHE A 175 -9.51 -17.83 26.08
C PHE A 175 -9.02 -18.67 27.26
N ARG A 176 -7.71 -18.88 27.37
CA ARG A 176 -7.11 -19.58 28.52
C ARG A 176 -7.35 -18.82 29.82
N ASP A 177 -7.26 -17.50 29.79
CA ASP A 177 -7.47 -16.65 30.97
C ASP A 177 -8.97 -16.51 31.34
N SER A 178 -9.84 -16.48 30.32
CA SER A 178 -11.27 -16.20 30.52
C SER A 178 -12.09 -17.42 30.97
N LEU A 179 -11.56 -18.63 30.78
CA LEU A 179 -12.26 -19.88 31.08
C LEU A 179 -11.56 -20.64 32.20
N SER A 180 -12.32 -21.38 33.01
CA SER A 180 -11.73 -22.31 33.97
C SER A 180 -10.95 -23.41 33.23
N ALA A 181 -9.86 -23.90 33.83
CA ALA A 181 -9.01 -24.92 33.21
C ALA A 181 -9.81 -26.16 32.74
N ASN A 182 -10.76 -26.63 33.57
CA ASN A 182 -11.62 -27.76 33.24
C ASN A 182 -12.52 -27.45 32.03
N ALA A 183 -13.13 -26.27 31.97
CA ALA A 183 -13.98 -25.87 30.84
C ALA A 183 -13.17 -25.68 29.55
N PHE A 184 -11.94 -25.17 29.65
CA PHE A 184 -11.03 -24.99 28.52
C PHE A 184 -10.60 -26.33 27.92
N HIS A 185 -10.24 -27.31 28.75
CA HIS A 185 -9.86 -28.64 28.30
C HIS A 185 -11.04 -29.43 27.72
N GLN A 186 -12.22 -29.39 28.37
CA GLN A 186 -13.42 -30.09 27.89
C GLN A 186 -13.91 -29.55 26.53
N ASN A 187 -13.76 -28.24 26.29
CA ASN A 187 -14.22 -27.60 25.05
C ASN A 187 -13.09 -27.28 24.06
N TRP A 188 -11.90 -27.88 24.23
CA TRP A 188 -10.71 -27.54 23.43
C TRP A 188 -10.96 -27.57 21.91
N GLY A 189 -11.65 -28.60 21.41
CA GLY A 189 -11.96 -28.72 19.98
C GLY A 189 -12.84 -27.57 19.45
N LYS A 190 -13.87 -27.18 20.23
CA LYS A 190 -14.75 -26.05 19.86
C LYS A 190 -14.00 -24.72 19.90
N ILE A 191 -13.18 -24.52 20.93
CA ILE A 191 -12.33 -23.32 21.08
C ILE A 191 -11.32 -23.23 19.94
N LEU A 192 -10.73 -24.34 19.53
CA LEU A 192 -9.78 -24.40 18.41
C LEU A 192 -10.44 -24.00 17.08
N VAL A 193 -11.62 -24.56 16.78
CA VAL A 193 -12.39 -24.19 15.57
C VAL A 193 -12.76 -22.71 15.60
N PHE A 194 -13.21 -22.20 16.75
CA PHE A 194 -13.58 -20.80 16.89
C PHE A 194 -12.39 -19.85 16.68
N ARG A 195 -11.24 -20.14 17.30
CA ARG A 195 -9.99 -19.39 17.11
C ARG A 195 -9.53 -19.40 15.66
N TYR A 196 -9.60 -20.55 14.99
CA TYR A 196 -9.27 -20.68 13.57
C TYR A 196 -10.17 -19.81 12.70
N VAL A 197 -11.50 -19.86 12.89
CA VAL A 197 -12.44 -19.07 12.09
C VAL A 197 -12.19 -17.57 12.27
N LEU A 198 -12.08 -17.09 13.51
CA LEU A 198 -11.82 -15.67 13.77
C LEU A 198 -10.49 -15.21 13.19
N PHE A 199 -9.43 -15.99 13.37
CA PHE A 199 -8.10 -15.62 12.88
C PHE A 199 -8.06 -15.63 11.35
N SER A 200 -8.68 -16.61 10.71
CA SER A 200 -8.80 -16.69 9.25
C SER A 200 -9.61 -15.54 8.66
N ILE A 201 -10.71 -15.11 9.31
CA ILE A 201 -11.49 -13.93 8.89
C ILE A 201 -10.62 -12.67 8.97
N SER A 202 -9.93 -12.47 10.09
CA SER A 202 -9.03 -11.32 10.31
C SER A 202 -7.90 -11.30 9.28
N ALA A 203 -7.22 -12.43 9.10
CA ALA A 203 -6.15 -12.59 8.10
C ALA A 203 -6.65 -12.32 6.68
N PHE A 204 -7.81 -12.84 6.31
CA PHE A 204 -8.38 -12.63 4.99
C PHE A 204 -8.67 -11.14 4.71
N GLN A 205 -9.28 -10.43 5.66
CA GLN A 205 -9.52 -8.99 5.51
C GLN A 205 -8.24 -8.17 5.44
N PHE A 206 -7.28 -8.51 6.29
CA PHE A 206 -5.96 -7.90 6.25
C PHE A 206 -5.31 -8.04 4.86
N LEU A 207 -5.28 -9.26 4.32
CA LEU A 207 -4.73 -9.52 3.00
C LEU A 207 -5.50 -8.78 1.90
N ARG A 208 -6.83 -8.74 2.00
CA ARG A 208 -7.69 -8.04 1.04
C ARG A 208 -7.39 -6.56 0.95
N LEU A 209 -7.29 -5.87 2.08
CA LEU A 209 -7.04 -4.43 2.15
C LEU A 209 -5.60 -4.12 1.74
N THR A 210 -4.63 -4.87 2.24
CA THR A 210 -3.21 -4.67 1.88
C THR A 210 -2.99 -4.84 0.38
N THR A 211 -3.56 -5.89 -0.22
CA THR A 211 -3.44 -6.14 -1.66
C THR A 211 -4.01 -4.99 -2.49
N VAL A 212 -5.21 -4.51 -2.18
CA VAL A 212 -5.84 -3.48 -3.01
C VAL A 212 -5.11 -2.15 -2.88
N LEU A 213 -4.58 -1.81 -1.70
CA LEU A 213 -3.70 -0.66 -1.50
C LEU A 213 -2.43 -0.75 -2.36
N ILE A 214 -1.74 -1.89 -2.33
CA ILE A 214 -0.54 -2.10 -3.15
C ILE A 214 -0.86 -1.96 -4.64
N ILE A 215 -1.99 -2.52 -5.10
CA ILE A 215 -2.42 -2.41 -6.51
C ILE A 215 -2.70 -0.96 -6.89
N ILE A 216 -3.46 -0.22 -6.07
CA ILE A 216 -3.81 1.18 -6.37
C ILE A 216 -2.55 2.04 -6.39
N CYS A 217 -1.67 1.93 -5.39
CA CYS A 217 -0.40 2.66 -5.37
C CYS A 217 0.48 2.34 -6.59
N SER A 218 0.58 1.05 -6.96
CA SER A 218 1.36 0.63 -8.12
C SER A 218 0.75 1.16 -9.43
N ALA A 219 -0.57 1.18 -9.55
CA ALA A 219 -1.28 1.69 -10.71
C ALA A 219 -1.09 3.21 -10.86
N VAL A 220 -1.29 3.98 -9.80
CA VAL A 220 -1.06 5.44 -9.79
C VAL A 220 0.40 5.74 -10.16
N GLY A 221 1.36 5.00 -9.59
CA GLY A 221 2.77 5.12 -9.96
C GLY A 221 3.05 4.80 -11.43
N GLN A 222 2.40 3.77 -11.99
CA GLN A 222 2.49 3.45 -13.40
C GLN A 222 1.96 4.59 -14.29
N PHE A 223 0.77 5.11 -13.99
CA PHE A 223 0.18 6.22 -14.76
C PHE A 223 1.07 7.46 -14.74
N ALA A 224 1.61 7.78 -13.56
CA ALA A 224 2.53 8.90 -13.38
C ALA A 224 3.82 8.75 -14.19
N LEU A 225 4.46 7.59 -14.13
CA LEU A 225 5.69 7.31 -14.89
C LEU A 225 5.47 7.39 -16.40
N ILE A 226 4.36 6.82 -16.89
CA ILE A 226 4.02 6.88 -18.32
C ILE A 226 3.77 8.34 -18.72
N GLY A 227 3.07 9.11 -17.87
CA GLY A 227 2.85 10.53 -18.08
C GLY A 227 4.15 11.30 -18.26
N ILE A 228 5.11 11.08 -17.37
CA ILE A 228 6.43 11.73 -17.44
C ILE A 228 7.22 11.28 -18.68
N ASP A 229 7.20 10.01 -19.04
CA ASP A 229 7.93 9.53 -20.22
C ASP A 229 7.35 10.13 -21.52
N ILE A 230 6.02 10.22 -21.63
CA ILE A 230 5.34 10.90 -22.74
C ILE A 230 5.76 12.38 -22.79
N VAL A 231 5.78 13.02 -21.62
CA VAL A 231 6.05 14.45 -21.48
C VAL A 231 7.52 14.80 -21.76
N LEU A 232 8.47 13.95 -21.37
CA LEU A 232 9.91 14.13 -21.61
C LEU A 232 10.37 13.69 -23.00
N ARG A 233 9.81 12.62 -23.55
CA ARG A 233 10.33 11.94 -24.75
C ARG A 233 9.35 11.92 -25.92
N GLY A 234 8.12 12.38 -25.74
CA GLY A 234 7.07 12.32 -26.74
C GLY A 234 7.17 13.39 -27.84
N GLY A 235 8.13 14.32 -27.77
CA GLY A 235 8.29 15.36 -28.80
C GLY A 235 7.07 16.28 -28.93
N LEU A 236 6.38 16.54 -27.82
CA LEU A 236 5.09 17.25 -27.82
C LEU A 236 5.26 18.74 -28.10
N PRO A 237 4.33 19.37 -28.84
CA PRO A 237 4.25 20.83 -28.93
C PRO A 237 4.11 21.46 -27.55
N THR A 238 4.75 22.60 -27.31
CA THR A 238 4.80 23.28 -25.99
C THR A 238 3.40 23.52 -25.39
N LEU A 239 2.43 23.92 -26.22
CA LEU A 239 1.04 24.15 -25.77
C LEU A 239 0.35 22.86 -25.29
N LEU A 240 0.58 21.75 -26.00
CA LEU A 240 0.05 20.44 -25.64
C LEU A 240 0.75 19.91 -24.38
N GLY A 241 2.05 20.16 -24.23
CA GLY A 241 2.81 19.87 -23.01
C GLY A 241 2.23 20.57 -21.78
N PHE A 242 1.88 21.85 -21.88
CA PHE A 242 1.20 22.56 -20.78
C PHE A 242 -0.16 21.97 -20.46
N LYS A 243 -0.98 21.65 -21.47
CA LYS A 243 -2.30 21.05 -21.25
C LYS A 243 -2.19 19.68 -20.56
N LEU A 244 -1.23 18.86 -20.97
CA LEU A 244 -0.97 17.57 -20.34
C LEU A 244 -0.48 17.73 -18.90
N HIS A 245 0.39 18.70 -18.63
CA HIS A 245 0.80 18.99 -17.27
C HIS A 245 -0.36 19.43 -16.37
N ASP A 246 -1.22 20.34 -16.85
CA ASP A 246 -2.42 20.77 -16.11
C ASP A 246 -3.34 19.56 -15.79
N MET A 247 -3.47 18.62 -16.73
CA MET A 247 -4.23 17.38 -16.54
C MET A 247 -3.60 16.45 -15.49
N PHE A 248 -2.28 16.22 -15.55
CA PHE A 248 -1.57 15.42 -14.55
C PHE A 248 -1.57 16.10 -13.17
N GLN A 249 -1.46 17.43 -13.12
CA GLN A 249 -1.54 18.18 -11.86
C GLN A 249 -2.91 18.01 -11.20
N THR A 250 -3.98 18.08 -12.00
CA THR A 250 -5.34 17.83 -11.53
C THR A 250 -5.50 16.41 -11.01
N LEU A 251 -4.96 15.41 -11.72
CA LEU A 251 -4.97 14.02 -11.27
C LEU A 251 -4.29 13.88 -9.91
N PHE A 252 -3.05 14.34 -9.78
CA PHE A 252 -2.32 14.23 -8.51
C PHE A 252 -3.02 14.97 -7.39
N ALA A 253 -3.56 16.16 -7.64
CA ALA A 253 -4.34 16.90 -6.65
C ALA A 253 -5.56 16.11 -6.16
N THR A 254 -6.32 15.48 -7.06
CA THR A 254 -7.48 14.64 -6.69
C THR A 254 -7.11 13.33 -6.01
N THR A 255 -5.91 12.80 -6.28
CA THR A 255 -5.44 11.54 -5.68
C THR A 255 -4.70 11.78 -4.35
N GLN A 256 -4.35 13.04 -4.05
CA GLN A 256 -3.43 13.39 -2.96
C GLN A 256 -3.97 13.01 -1.57
N SER A 257 -5.23 13.33 -1.27
CA SER A 257 -5.88 13.03 0.02
C SER A 257 -5.84 11.52 0.33
N PHE A 258 -6.10 10.70 -0.69
CA PHE A 258 -6.10 9.25 -0.60
C PHE A 258 -4.67 8.69 -0.53
N MET A 259 -3.76 9.16 -1.37
CA MET A 259 -2.38 8.66 -1.44
C MET A 259 -1.56 9.01 -0.21
N ASP A 260 -1.74 10.20 0.38
CA ASP A 260 -0.97 10.64 1.54
C ASP A 260 -1.12 9.64 2.70
N ILE A 261 -2.36 9.29 3.01
CA ILE A 261 -2.73 8.35 4.06
C ILE A 261 -2.17 6.95 3.77
N ILE A 262 -2.33 6.47 2.54
CA ILE A 262 -1.92 5.11 2.16
C ILE A 262 -0.41 4.96 2.12
N VAL A 263 0.30 5.94 1.58
CA VAL A 263 1.76 5.95 1.52
C VAL A 263 2.33 6.02 2.94
N ALA A 264 1.79 6.87 3.80
CA ALA A 264 2.20 6.97 5.20
C ALA A 264 1.95 5.65 5.96
N SER A 265 0.76 5.06 5.79
CA SER A 265 0.41 3.78 6.42
C SER A 265 1.25 2.62 5.91
N LEU A 266 1.51 2.56 4.61
CA LEU A 266 2.30 1.50 3.99
C LEU A 266 3.77 1.60 4.44
N LEU A 267 4.37 2.81 4.43
CA LEU A 267 5.76 3.00 4.89
C LEU A 267 5.93 2.68 6.37
N SER A 268 5.03 3.15 7.24
CA SER A 268 5.15 2.91 8.68
C SER A 268 5.10 1.42 9.03
N VAL A 269 4.19 0.66 8.39
CA VAL A 269 4.08 -0.78 8.63
C VAL A 269 5.24 -1.54 8.03
N LEU A 270 5.65 -1.21 6.80
CA LEU A 270 6.80 -1.85 6.19
C LEU A 270 8.05 -1.66 7.04
N GLN A 271 8.24 -0.48 7.63
CA GLN A 271 9.34 -0.21 8.55
C GLN A 271 9.25 -1.10 9.80
N LEU A 272 8.10 -1.14 10.46
CA LEU A 272 7.88 -1.96 11.65
C LEU A 272 8.10 -3.45 11.37
N VAL A 273 7.49 -3.97 10.31
CA VAL A 273 7.61 -5.36 9.88
C VAL A 273 9.04 -5.69 9.51
N GLY A 274 9.71 -4.82 8.76
CA GLY A 274 11.11 -4.99 8.37
C GLY A 274 12.02 -5.14 9.60
N ILE A 275 11.93 -4.20 10.55
CA ILE A 275 12.74 -4.20 11.77
C ILE A 275 12.49 -5.47 12.60
N LEU A 276 11.21 -5.78 12.89
CA LEU A 276 10.87 -6.92 13.74
C LEU A 276 11.17 -8.27 13.07
N SER A 277 10.94 -8.41 11.76
CA SER A 277 11.27 -9.64 11.03
C SER A 277 12.78 -9.89 11.00
N TRP A 278 13.60 -8.86 10.76
CA TRP A 278 15.06 -9.01 10.81
C TRP A 278 15.56 -9.29 12.22
N TYR A 279 15.04 -8.58 13.23
CA TYR A 279 15.36 -8.85 14.63
C TYR A 279 15.04 -10.31 15.01
N LEU A 280 13.84 -10.81 14.73
CA LEU A 280 13.45 -12.18 15.04
C LEU A 280 14.25 -13.22 14.23
N THR A 281 14.69 -12.87 13.01
CA THR A 281 15.58 -13.73 12.23
C THR A 281 16.93 -13.91 12.93
N PHE A 282 17.51 -12.83 13.47
CA PHE A 282 18.82 -12.93 14.13
C PHE A 282 18.73 -13.49 15.56
N ALA A 283 17.75 -13.04 16.35
CA ALA A 283 17.62 -13.44 17.75
C ALA A 283 16.88 -14.77 17.93
N GLY A 284 15.96 -15.12 17.01
CA GLY A 284 14.96 -16.16 17.21
C GLY A 284 15.33 -17.56 16.75
N TRP A 285 16.51 -17.78 16.16
CA TRP A 285 16.91 -19.07 15.56
C TRP A 285 16.74 -20.28 16.51
N LYS A 286 17.02 -20.10 17.81
CA LYS A 286 16.98 -21.20 18.79
C LYS A 286 15.61 -21.41 19.44
N VAL A 287 14.74 -20.41 19.41
CA VAL A 287 13.50 -20.37 20.22
C VAL A 287 12.26 -20.54 19.34
N ILE A 288 12.31 -19.98 18.12
CA ILE A 288 11.17 -19.98 17.21
C ILE A 288 11.12 -21.32 16.48
N PRO A 289 9.94 -21.97 16.40
CA PRO A 289 9.79 -23.19 15.63
C PRO A 289 10.21 -23.00 14.17
N ILE A 290 10.94 -23.98 13.61
CA ILE A 290 11.63 -23.83 12.32
C ILE A 290 10.71 -23.40 11.16
N TYR A 291 9.46 -23.87 11.16
CA TYR A 291 8.46 -23.52 10.13
C TYR A 291 8.03 -22.04 10.19
N VAL A 292 7.98 -21.42 11.37
CA VAL A 292 7.75 -19.97 11.51
C VAL A 292 9.03 -19.21 11.20
N TYR A 293 10.16 -19.73 11.67
CA TYR A 293 11.46 -19.10 11.51
C TYR A 293 11.80 -18.84 10.03
N VAL A 294 11.58 -19.81 9.14
CA VAL A 294 11.89 -19.67 7.70
C VAL A 294 11.07 -18.55 7.04
N ILE A 295 9.88 -18.23 7.56
CA ILE A 295 9.02 -17.18 6.99
C ILE A 295 9.59 -15.78 7.29
N LEU A 296 10.26 -15.60 8.43
CA LEU A 296 10.76 -14.29 8.88
C LEU A 296 11.76 -13.62 7.92
N PRO A 297 12.84 -14.27 7.46
CA PRO A 297 13.75 -13.66 6.49
C PRO A 297 13.07 -13.43 5.13
N ILE A 298 12.12 -14.28 4.74
CA ILE A 298 11.33 -14.09 3.51
C ILE A 298 10.50 -12.80 3.60
N VAL A 299 9.84 -12.58 4.73
CA VAL A 299 9.08 -11.35 4.98
C VAL A 299 10.00 -10.12 4.99
N GLY A 300 11.16 -10.20 5.65
CA GLY A 300 12.15 -9.11 5.67
C GLY A 300 12.65 -8.74 4.27
N ILE A 301 12.97 -9.73 3.44
CA ILE A 301 13.36 -9.51 2.04
C ILE A 301 12.18 -8.94 1.23
N PHE A 302 10.99 -9.50 1.41
CA PHE A 302 9.79 -9.05 0.71
C PHE A 302 9.47 -7.57 0.99
N VAL A 303 9.64 -7.11 2.23
CA VAL A 303 9.50 -5.70 2.62
C VAL A 303 10.46 -4.83 1.79
N VAL A 304 11.74 -5.20 1.73
CA VAL A 304 12.74 -4.45 0.95
C VAL A 304 12.39 -4.43 -0.54
N VAL A 305 11.99 -5.57 -1.09
CA VAL A 305 11.55 -5.68 -2.49
C VAL A 305 10.34 -4.80 -2.75
N LEU A 306 9.35 -4.80 -1.86
CA LEU A 306 8.12 -4.02 -2.02
C LEU A 306 8.43 -2.52 -1.96
N VAL A 307 9.29 -2.08 -1.04
CA VAL A 307 9.76 -0.69 -1.00
C VAL A 307 10.46 -0.31 -2.30
N GLN A 308 11.33 -1.18 -2.82
CA GLN A 308 12.03 -0.92 -4.06
C GLN A 308 11.08 -0.89 -5.27
N VAL A 309 10.20 -1.88 -5.43
CA VAL A 309 9.37 -2.00 -6.63
C VAL A 309 8.23 -1.00 -6.63
N VAL A 310 7.57 -0.77 -5.48
CA VAL A 310 6.39 0.11 -5.41
C VAL A 310 6.79 1.57 -5.28
N PHE A 311 7.78 1.90 -4.44
CA PHE A 311 8.07 3.29 -4.12
C PHE A 311 9.15 3.94 -5.01
N ILE A 312 10.09 3.18 -5.59
CA ILE A 312 11.09 3.78 -6.51
C ILE A 312 10.41 4.52 -7.67
N PRO A 313 9.42 3.94 -8.36
CA PRO A 313 8.63 4.64 -9.37
C PRO A 313 8.03 5.96 -8.89
N LEU A 314 7.52 5.98 -7.65
CA LEU A 314 6.91 7.19 -7.09
C LEU A 314 7.94 8.30 -6.85
N THR A 315 9.18 7.95 -6.48
CA THR A 315 10.27 8.93 -6.33
C THR A 315 10.74 9.53 -7.66
N GLN A 316 10.66 8.77 -8.75
CA GLN A 316 11.02 9.23 -10.09
C GLN A 316 10.03 10.27 -10.62
N ILE A 317 8.81 10.34 -10.07
CA ILE A 317 7.80 11.32 -10.45
C ILE A 317 8.31 12.74 -10.21
N TRP A 318 8.85 12.96 -9.01
CA TRP A 318 9.37 14.26 -8.61
C TRP A 318 10.54 14.72 -9.48
N GLU A 319 11.52 13.85 -9.69
CA GLU A 319 12.70 14.18 -10.49
C GLU A 319 12.35 14.40 -11.96
N GLY A 320 11.60 13.47 -12.56
CA GLY A 320 11.20 13.59 -13.96
C GLY A 320 10.33 14.82 -14.22
N SER A 321 9.51 15.23 -13.25
CA SER A 321 8.76 16.48 -13.34
C SER A 321 9.65 17.72 -13.29
N LYS A 322 10.74 17.71 -12.52
CA LYS A 322 11.72 18.81 -12.50
C LYS A 322 12.47 18.91 -13.81
N ASP A 323 12.93 17.77 -14.34
CA ASP A 323 13.65 17.71 -15.61
C ASP A 323 12.76 18.22 -16.74
N TRP A 324 11.47 17.86 -16.71
CA TRP A 324 10.52 18.38 -17.69
C TRP A 324 10.29 19.89 -17.57
N ILE A 325 10.10 20.41 -16.36
CA ILE A 325 9.97 21.87 -16.15
C ILE A 325 11.23 22.59 -16.63
N PHE A 326 12.40 22.02 -16.41
CA PHE A 326 13.66 22.55 -16.91
C PHE A 326 13.70 22.60 -18.45
N LEU A 327 13.32 21.52 -19.14
CA LEU A 327 13.20 21.50 -20.60
C LEU A 327 12.18 22.53 -21.11
N MET A 328 11.04 22.65 -20.44
CA MET A 328 10.03 23.64 -20.79
C MET A 328 10.52 25.08 -20.57
N ARG A 329 11.39 25.33 -19.59
CA ARG A 329 12.03 26.64 -19.40
C ARG A 329 12.99 27.03 -20.52
N LEU A 330 13.45 26.08 -21.33
CA LEU A 330 14.23 26.36 -22.55
C LEU A 330 13.34 26.71 -23.75
N SER A 331 12.05 26.36 -23.72
CA SER A 331 11.10 26.64 -24.81
C SER A 331 10.90 28.12 -25.19
N PRO A 332 11.01 29.13 -24.30
CA PRO A 332 10.89 30.54 -24.70
C PRO A 332 12.01 31.01 -25.64
N LEU A 333 13.10 30.26 -25.76
CA LEU A 333 14.22 30.57 -26.66
C LEU A 333 13.89 30.28 -28.13
N SER A 334 12.91 29.42 -28.40
CA SER A 334 12.49 29.07 -29.77
C SER A 334 11.36 29.94 -30.32
N PHE A 335 10.78 30.83 -29.50
CA PHE A 335 9.76 31.78 -29.96
C PHE A 335 10.40 33.14 -30.29
N PRO A 336 10.12 33.72 -31.48
CA PRO A 336 10.61 35.05 -31.81
C PRO A 336 10.08 36.07 -30.78
N SER A 337 10.97 36.98 -30.35
CA SER A 337 10.51 38.17 -29.61
C SER A 337 9.55 38.94 -30.50
N ALA A 338 8.38 39.29 -29.98
CA ALA A 338 7.33 39.96 -30.74
C ALA A 338 7.87 41.16 -31.53
N SER A 339 7.49 41.24 -32.80
CA SER A 339 7.65 42.45 -33.61
C SER A 339 6.69 43.54 -33.13
N PHE A 340 7.10 44.80 -33.33
CA PHE A 340 6.36 45.98 -32.94
C PHE A 340 4.93 45.94 -33.54
N GLY A 341 3.89 45.98 -32.70
CA GLY A 341 2.48 46.04 -33.14
C GLY A 341 1.62 44.79 -32.92
N GLN A 342 2.16 43.66 -32.44
CA GLN A 342 1.32 42.50 -32.05
C GLN A 342 0.75 42.65 -30.63
N SER A 343 -0.57 42.48 -30.50
CA SER A 343 -1.34 42.68 -29.25
C SER A 343 -1.03 41.65 -28.15
N CYS A 344 -0.48 40.48 -28.49
CA CYS A 344 -0.09 39.44 -27.54
C CYS A 344 1.32 38.94 -27.85
N ASN A 345 2.27 39.21 -26.95
CA ASN A 345 3.63 38.67 -27.04
C ASN A 345 3.61 37.19 -26.57
N PRO A 346 3.74 36.20 -27.48
CA PRO A 346 3.62 34.78 -27.15
C PRO A 346 4.73 34.34 -26.18
N ARG A 347 5.92 34.94 -26.28
CA ARG A 347 7.04 34.69 -25.36
C ARG A 347 6.70 35.11 -23.93
N LYS A 348 6.06 36.26 -23.74
CA LYS A 348 5.63 36.76 -22.42
C LYS A 348 4.54 35.86 -21.80
N PHE A 349 3.61 35.37 -22.61
CA PHE A 349 2.59 34.42 -22.15
C PHE A 349 3.22 33.09 -21.70
N VAL A 350 4.12 32.51 -22.49
CA VAL A 350 4.83 31.28 -22.16
C VAL A 350 5.65 31.44 -20.88
N ILE A 351 6.39 32.54 -20.72
CA ILE A 351 7.15 32.84 -19.48
C ILE A 351 6.21 32.93 -18.26
N LYS A 352 5.07 33.61 -18.39
CA LYS A 352 4.08 33.71 -17.31
C LYS A 352 3.54 32.33 -16.91
N LYS A 353 3.25 31.45 -17.88
CA LYS A 353 2.77 30.08 -17.62
C LYS A 353 3.88 29.17 -17.06
N LEU A 354 5.14 29.36 -17.47
CA LEU A 354 6.29 28.64 -16.90
C LEU A 354 6.51 28.96 -15.43
N ASN A 355 6.30 30.21 -15.02
CA ASN A 355 6.43 30.62 -13.63
C ASN A 355 5.38 29.99 -12.70
N THR A 356 4.26 29.53 -13.26
CA THR A 356 3.21 28.85 -12.48
C THR A 356 3.42 27.33 -12.38
N LEU A 357 4.32 26.75 -13.20
CA LEU A 357 4.58 25.31 -13.17
C LEU A 357 5.26 24.89 -11.87
N ARG A 358 4.71 23.87 -11.22
CA ARG A 358 5.31 23.21 -10.08
C ARG A 358 5.58 21.73 -10.39
N PRO A 359 6.65 21.16 -9.82
CA PRO A 359 6.93 19.74 -9.95
C PRO A 359 5.85 18.89 -9.28
N PHE A 360 5.63 17.70 -9.82
CA PHE A 360 4.68 16.73 -9.28
C PHE A 360 5.32 15.99 -8.10
N ALA A 361 4.80 16.15 -6.90
CA ALA A 361 5.17 15.32 -5.76
C ALA A 361 3.95 14.57 -5.23
N LEU A 362 4.16 13.30 -4.94
CA LEU A 362 3.35 12.56 -3.99
C LEU A 362 3.99 12.70 -2.62
N TYR A 363 3.16 12.84 -1.59
CA TYR A 363 3.61 13.02 -0.23
C TYR A 363 3.21 11.80 0.61
N ALA A 364 3.88 11.65 1.75
CA ALA A 364 3.34 10.88 2.86
C ALA A 364 2.71 11.89 3.82
N GLY A 365 1.48 11.65 4.24
CA GLY A 365 0.74 12.58 5.07
C GLY A 365 -0.46 11.95 5.76
N ILE A 366 -1.05 12.67 6.70
CA ILE A 366 -2.29 12.27 7.35
C ILE A 366 -3.20 13.50 7.33
N PHE A 367 -4.41 13.34 6.76
CA PHE A 367 -5.33 14.44 6.47
C PHE A 367 -4.64 15.51 5.59
N ASP A 368 -4.59 16.76 6.05
CA ASP A 368 -3.97 17.88 5.33
C ASP A 368 -2.50 18.12 5.71
N TYR A 369 -1.96 17.35 6.67
CA TYR A 369 -0.57 17.46 7.09
C TYR A 369 0.33 16.55 6.25
N ARG A 370 1.19 17.17 5.45
CA ARG A 370 2.18 16.49 4.61
C ARG A 370 3.51 16.45 5.34
N PHE A 371 3.99 15.24 5.65
CA PHE A 371 5.25 15.06 6.36
C PHE A 371 6.45 15.26 5.44
N PHE A 372 6.51 14.51 4.33
CA PHE A 372 7.62 14.58 3.39
C PHE A 372 7.24 14.14 1.97
N PRO A 373 7.84 14.75 0.93
CA PRO A 373 7.64 14.35 -0.46
C PRO A 373 8.42 13.07 -0.76
N LEU A 374 7.83 12.08 -1.43
CA LEU A 374 8.53 10.86 -1.84
C LEU A 374 9.72 11.18 -2.76
N SER A 375 10.93 11.08 -2.24
CA SER A 375 12.17 11.37 -2.95
C SER A 375 13.19 10.23 -2.77
N LYS A 376 14.26 10.24 -3.58
CA LYS A 376 15.35 9.24 -3.45
C LYS A 376 16.01 9.26 -2.07
N SER A 377 16.09 10.42 -1.41
CA SER A 377 16.72 10.50 -0.08
C SER A 377 15.93 9.69 0.94
N ILE A 378 14.59 9.73 0.89
CA ILE A 378 13.72 8.97 1.79
C ILE A 378 13.89 7.47 1.63
N LYS A 379 14.12 6.97 0.41
CA LYS A 379 14.43 5.54 0.21
C LYS A 379 15.69 5.15 0.99
N LYS A 380 16.76 5.93 0.85
CA LYS A 380 18.02 5.66 1.55
C LYS A 380 17.80 5.74 3.06
N THR A 381 17.16 6.80 3.53
CA THR A 381 16.81 6.97 4.94
C THR A 381 15.95 5.82 5.46
N PHE A 382 15.00 5.29 4.68
CA PHE A 382 14.17 4.16 5.08
C PHE A 382 15.01 2.90 5.34
N ILE A 383 15.89 2.53 4.41
CA ILE A 383 16.75 1.35 4.57
C ILE A 383 17.76 1.56 5.71
N ASP A 384 18.40 2.72 5.76
CA ASP A 384 19.39 3.07 6.79
C ASP A 384 18.74 3.02 8.18
N THR A 385 17.56 3.64 8.35
CA THR A 385 16.82 3.60 9.62
C THR A 385 16.37 2.19 9.98
N MET A 386 15.94 1.38 9.00
CA MET A 386 15.54 0.00 9.25
C MET A 386 16.72 -0.80 9.81
N GLN A 387 17.90 -0.66 9.21
CA GLN A 387 19.13 -1.29 9.68
C GLN A 387 19.54 -0.78 11.06
N SER A 388 19.61 0.55 11.25
CA SER A 388 19.99 1.16 12.53
C SER A 388 19.07 0.71 13.65
N PHE A 389 17.74 0.77 13.47
CA PHE A 389 16.81 0.32 14.50
C PHE A 389 16.89 -1.18 14.73
N THR A 390 17.09 -2.01 13.70
CA THR A 390 17.31 -3.45 13.89
C THR A 390 18.53 -3.70 14.78
N ILE A 391 19.65 -2.99 14.54
CA ILE A 391 20.86 -3.08 15.37
C ILE A 391 20.57 -2.60 16.79
N THR A 392 19.89 -1.45 16.96
CA THR A 392 19.53 -0.92 18.27
C THR A 392 18.68 -1.92 19.06
N VAL A 393 17.67 -2.54 18.43
CA VAL A 393 16.83 -3.54 19.08
C VAL A 393 17.64 -4.79 19.42
N LEU A 394 18.55 -5.24 18.56
CA LEU A 394 19.43 -6.39 18.86
C LEU A 394 20.35 -6.13 20.06
N LEU A 395 20.82 -4.89 20.24
CA LEU A 395 21.69 -4.51 21.35
C LEU A 395 20.93 -4.26 22.65
N ALA A 396 19.69 -3.75 22.56
CA ALA A 396 18.90 -3.35 23.72
C ALA A 396 17.93 -4.43 24.22
N ALA A 397 17.49 -5.35 23.37
CA ALA A 397 16.48 -6.33 23.73
C ALA A 397 17.06 -7.47 24.57
N PRO A 398 16.34 -7.96 25.60
CA PRO A 398 16.73 -9.15 26.34
C PRO A 398 16.69 -10.40 25.43
N PRO A 399 17.42 -11.48 25.80
CA PRO A 399 17.38 -12.73 25.07
C PRO A 399 15.95 -13.28 25.00
N LEU A 400 15.57 -13.81 23.83
CA LEU A 400 14.28 -14.45 23.63
C LEU A 400 14.21 -15.73 24.48
N SER A 401 13.12 -15.89 25.23
CA SER A 401 12.87 -16.99 26.17
C SER A 401 11.57 -17.70 25.83
#